data_AF-A0A1Y1IL54-F1
#
_entry.id   AF-A0A1Y1IL54-F1
#
_cell.length_a   1.000
_cell.length_b   1.000
_cell.length_c   1.000
_cell.angle_alpha   90.00
_cell.angle_beta   90.00
_cell.angle_gamma   90.00
#
_symmetry.space_group_name_H-M   'P 1'
#
loop_
_entity.id
_entity.type
_entity.pdbx_description
1 polymer ?
#
loop_
_entity_poly.entity_id
_entity_poly.type
_entity_poly.pdbx_seq_one_letter_code
_entity_poly.pdbx_strand_id
1 'polypeptide(L)'
;MDQQSGVGHVDWTLDTVVQSLAFNPDRKFIQVEQAFFQMWWRRQTQRTRALVRRLVDDGQLEFVNGGWCMHDEATTHFVDMIDQTALGHRYIREQFEKYPRVGWQIDPFGHSSVQASLMTAEMGFDGLFFARADYQDIYERRANKSMEMVWRASKSLGKTAETFAGILHAHYMPPPTFDFEDVARTPSIQTTPV
;
A
#
# COMPACT_ATOMS: atom_id res chain seq x y z
N MET A 1 -4.30 -27.54 -10.27
CA MET A 1 -4.61 -26.39 -9.39
C MET A 1 -4.28 -25.16 -10.21
N ASP A 2 -5.32 -24.48 -10.70
CA ASP A 2 -5.24 -23.56 -11.82
C ASP A 2 -4.77 -22.18 -11.35
N GLN A 3 -3.57 -21.77 -11.76
CA GLN A 3 -2.99 -20.45 -11.45
C GLN A 3 -3.70 -19.30 -12.19
N GLN A 4 -4.69 -19.60 -13.04
CA GLN A 4 -5.42 -18.61 -13.84
C GLN A 4 -6.54 -17.88 -13.07
N SER A 5 -7.07 -18.41 -11.96
CA SER A 5 -8.21 -17.80 -11.27
C SER A 5 -7.85 -16.51 -10.51
N GLY A 6 -6.67 -16.44 -9.88
CA GLY A 6 -6.24 -15.27 -9.12
C GLY A 6 -5.83 -14.06 -9.99
N VAL A 7 -5.24 -14.32 -11.16
CA VAL A 7 -4.79 -13.25 -12.08
C VAL A 7 -5.97 -12.52 -12.71
N GLY A 8 -7.08 -13.23 -12.95
CA GLY A 8 -8.29 -12.64 -13.53
C GLY A 8 -8.85 -11.51 -12.67
N HIS A 9 -8.94 -11.70 -11.35
CA HIS A 9 -9.56 -10.71 -10.45
C HIS A 9 -8.77 -9.40 -10.36
N VAL A 10 -7.44 -9.46 -10.33
CA VAL A 10 -6.61 -8.24 -10.20
C VAL A 10 -6.55 -7.45 -11.51
N ASP A 11 -6.56 -8.13 -12.66
CA ASP A 11 -6.61 -7.45 -13.96
C ASP A 11 -7.90 -6.60 -14.08
N TRP A 12 -9.05 -7.16 -13.67
CA TRP A 12 -10.32 -6.42 -13.63
C TRP A 12 -10.28 -5.23 -12.67
N THR A 13 -9.72 -5.40 -11.47
CA THR A 13 -9.56 -4.29 -10.51
C THR A 13 -8.76 -3.14 -11.10
N LEU A 14 -7.62 -3.42 -11.75
CA LEU A 14 -6.79 -2.36 -12.33
C LEU A 14 -7.48 -1.66 -13.51
N ASP A 15 -8.19 -2.40 -14.35
CA ASP A 15 -8.95 -1.83 -15.47
C ASP A 15 -10.06 -0.88 -14.98
N THR A 16 -10.84 -1.29 -13.97
CA THR A 16 -11.95 -0.48 -13.42
C THR A 16 -11.45 0.70 -12.61
N VAL A 17 -10.34 0.56 -11.88
CA VAL A 17 -9.68 1.68 -11.18
C VAL A 17 -9.24 2.73 -12.19
N VAL A 18 -8.53 2.36 -13.25
CA VAL A 18 -8.05 3.31 -14.27
C VAL A 18 -9.20 4.08 -14.92
N GLN A 19 -10.30 3.38 -15.26
CA GLN A 19 -11.50 4.02 -15.79
C GLN A 19 -12.15 4.95 -14.77
N SER A 20 -12.24 4.52 -13.51
CA SER A 20 -12.85 5.29 -12.42
C SER A 20 -12.06 6.55 -12.09
N LEU A 21 -10.73 6.49 -12.10
CA LEU A 21 -9.85 7.65 -11.93
C LEU A 21 -9.97 8.61 -13.12
N ALA A 22 -9.98 8.09 -14.35
CA ALA A 22 -10.14 8.91 -15.55
C ALA A 22 -11.50 9.64 -15.61
N PHE A 23 -12.54 9.07 -15.00
CA PHE A 23 -13.88 9.65 -14.96
C PHE A 23 -13.97 10.87 -14.03
N ASN A 24 -13.22 10.91 -12.92
CA ASN A 24 -13.27 12.02 -11.98
C ASN A 24 -11.86 12.35 -11.45
N PRO A 25 -11.33 13.56 -11.73
CA PRO A 25 -9.96 13.96 -11.38
C PRO A 25 -9.71 14.04 -9.85
N ASP A 26 -10.76 14.15 -9.03
CA ASP A 26 -10.64 14.23 -7.57
C ASP A 26 -10.43 12.86 -6.92
N ARG A 27 -10.67 11.77 -7.67
CA ARG A 27 -10.49 10.41 -7.15
C ARG A 27 -9.02 10.06 -7.05
N LYS A 28 -8.72 9.29 -6.00
CA LYS A 28 -7.39 8.75 -5.72
C LYS A 28 -7.44 7.26 -5.48
N PHE A 29 -6.36 6.57 -5.84
CA PHE A 29 -6.17 5.16 -5.55
C PHE A 29 -4.67 4.90 -5.30
N ILE A 30 -4.38 4.00 -4.36
CA ILE A 30 -3.02 3.55 -4.08
C ILE A 30 -2.81 2.13 -4.62
N GLN A 31 -1.72 1.90 -5.32
CA GLN A 31 -1.31 0.58 -5.78
C GLN A 31 -0.06 0.12 -5.03
N VAL A 32 -0.10 -1.10 -4.47
CA VAL A 32 0.94 -1.60 -3.56
C VAL A 32 1.85 -2.59 -4.26
N GLU A 33 1.33 -3.75 -4.66
CA GLU A 33 2.14 -4.89 -5.14
C GLU A 33 2.55 -4.71 -6.61
N GLN A 34 3.85 -4.62 -6.84
CA GLN A 34 4.38 -4.48 -8.20
C GLN A 34 4.32 -5.77 -9.00
N ALA A 35 4.31 -6.96 -8.38
CA ALA A 35 4.18 -8.21 -9.11
C ALA A 35 2.95 -8.21 -10.03
N PHE A 36 1.78 -7.88 -9.48
CA PHE A 36 0.53 -7.81 -10.23
C PHE A 36 0.49 -6.63 -11.20
N PHE A 37 0.85 -5.43 -10.73
CA PHE A 37 0.83 -4.24 -11.58
C PHE A 37 1.72 -4.40 -12.82
N GLN A 38 2.92 -4.97 -12.67
CA GLN A 38 3.83 -5.21 -13.79
C GLN A 38 3.29 -6.24 -14.78
N MET A 39 2.66 -7.32 -14.29
CA MET A 39 2.01 -8.32 -15.15
C MET A 39 0.90 -7.68 -15.98
N TRP A 40 0.03 -6.91 -15.35
CA TRP A 40 -1.04 -6.17 -16.01
C TRP A 40 -0.47 -5.13 -17.01
N TRP A 41 0.49 -4.31 -16.60
CA TRP A 41 1.10 -3.24 -17.40
C TRP A 41 1.67 -3.73 -18.73
N ARG A 42 2.36 -4.88 -18.72
CA ARG A 42 2.97 -5.47 -19.90
C ARG A 42 1.96 -5.85 -20.98
N ARG A 43 0.70 -6.09 -20.61
CA ARG A 43 -0.40 -6.43 -21.54
C ARG A 43 -1.14 -5.21 -22.08
N GLN A 44 -0.93 -4.03 -21.50
CA GLN A 44 -1.69 -2.84 -21.83
C GLN A 44 -1.31 -2.21 -23.18
N THR A 45 -2.32 -1.64 -23.84
CA THR A 45 -2.15 -0.86 -25.07
C THR A 45 -1.38 0.44 -24.81
N GLN A 46 -0.79 1.03 -25.85
CA GLN A 46 -0.11 2.34 -25.72
C GLN A 46 -1.04 3.43 -25.19
N ARG A 47 -2.32 3.40 -25.60
CA ARG A 47 -3.35 4.35 -25.12
C ARG A 47 -3.56 4.22 -23.61
N THR A 48 -3.77 3.00 -23.12
CA THR A 48 -3.94 2.75 -21.68
C THR A 48 -2.69 3.13 -20.91
N ARG A 49 -1.50 2.81 -21.42
CA ARG A 49 -0.24 3.20 -20.78
C ARG A 49 -0.07 4.72 -20.69
N ALA A 50 -0.43 5.46 -21.75
CA ALA A 50 -0.40 6.91 -21.72
C ALA A 50 -1.38 7.50 -20.69
N LEU A 51 -2.59 6.94 -20.59
CA LEU A 51 -3.58 7.33 -19.59
C LEU A 51 -3.06 7.10 -18.16
N VAL A 52 -2.53 5.92 -17.87
CA VAL A 52 -2.01 5.59 -16.53
C VAL A 52 -0.84 6.49 -16.17
N ARG A 53 0.10 6.76 -17.09
CA ARG A 53 1.19 7.70 -16.82
C ARG A 53 0.66 9.06 -16.42
N ARG A 54 -0.32 9.58 -17.16
CA ARG A 54 -1.01 10.81 -16.78
C ARG A 54 -1.65 10.73 -15.39
N LEU A 55 -2.38 9.65 -15.07
CA LEU A 55 -3.00 9.49 -13.74
C LEU A 55 -1.96 9.46 -12.60
N VAL A 56 -0.78 8.90 -12.87
CA VAL A 56 0.34 8.88 -11.92
C VAL A 56 0.98 10.27 -11.79
N ASP A 57 1.12 11.01 -12.90
CA ASP A 57 1.64 12.38 -12.90
C ASP A 57 0.69 13.37 -12.22
N ASP A 58 -0.62 13.21 -12.42
CA ASP A 58 -1.69 14.00 -11.81
C ASP A 58 -1.90 13.63 -10.32
N GLY A 59 -1.22 12.58 -9.82
CA GLY A 59 -1.33 12.13 -8.43
C GLY A 59 -2.68 11.49 -8.08
N GLN A 60 -3.40 10.98 -9.09
CA GLN A 60 -4.62 10.20 -8.92
C GLN A 60 -4.31 8.73 -8.64
N LEU A 61 -3.27 8.18 -9.25
CA LEU A 61 -2.75 6.85 -8.95
C LEU A 61 -1.38 6.99 -8.28
N GLU A 62 -1.25 6.54 -7.05
CA GLU A 62 0.00 6.60 -6.28
C GLU A 62 0.53 5.20 -5.97
N PHE A 63 1.84 5.01 -6.07
CA PHE A 63 2.49 3.77 -5.63
C PHE A 63 2.97 3.92 -4.19
N VAL A 64 2.49 3.05 -3.29
CA VAL A 64 2.93 2.97 -1.89
C VAL A 64 3.55 1.60 -1.62
N ASN A 65 4.49 1.50 -0.68
CA ASN A 65 5.41 0.38 -0.53
C ASN A 65 6.26 0.14 -1.80
N GLY A 66 5.63 -0.32 -2.89
CA GLY A 66 6.22 -0.39 -4.22
C GLY A 66 7.19 -1.55 -4.42
N GLY A 67 7.30 -2.46 -3.45
CA GLY A 67 8.03 -3.71 -3.64
C GLY A 67 7.31 -4.67 -4.58
N TRP A 68 8.01 -5.74 -4.96
CA TRP A 68 7.40 -6.85 -5.70
C TRP A 68 6.17 -7.39 -4.97
N CYS A 69 6.25 -7.50 -3.64
CA CYS A 69 5.15 -7.82 -2.74
C CYS A 69 5.22 -6.98 -1.45
N MET A 70 4.16 -7.07 -0.66
CA MET A 70 4.20 -6.78 0.77
C MET A 70 4.78 -8.00 1.48
N HIS A 71 6.05 -7.93 1.88
CA HIS A 71 6.77 -9.07 2.45
C HIS A 71 6.41 -9.30 3.93
N ASP A 72 6.57 -10.54 4.39
CA ASP A 72 6.56 -10.86 5.82
C ASP A 72 7.78 -10.24 6.53
N GLU A 73 7.64 -9.97 7.83
CA GLU A 73 8.68 -9.33 8.64
C GLU A 73 9.28 -10.26 9.71
N ALA A 74 8.75 -11.47 9.88
CA ALA A 74 9.24 -12.43 10.87
C ALA A 74 10.20 -13.49 10.28
N THR A 75 9.93 -13.93 9.05
CA THR A 75 10.58 -15.10 8.42
C THR A 75 11.38 -14.75 7.17
N THR A 76 11.60 -13.45 6.92
CA THR A 76 12.39 -12.96 5.79
C THR A 76 13.79 -12.55 6.23
N HIS A 77 14.76 -12.75 5.35
CA HIS A 77 16.09 -12.19 5.53
C HIS A 77 16.12 -10.78 4.92
N PHE A 78 16.82 -9.85 5.56
CA PHE A 78 16.84 -8.44 5.11
C PHE A 78 17.36 -8.25 3.68
N VAL A 79 18.24 -9.14 3.21
CA VAL A 79 18.69 -9.15 1.81
C VAL A 79 17.53 -9.40 0.85
N ASP A 80 16.66 -10.36 1.15
CA ASP A 80 15.50 -10.67 0.31
C ASP A 80 14.46 -9.55 0.37
N MET A 81 14.30 -8.91 1.53
CA MET A 81 13.47 -7.71 1.69
C MET A 81 13.97 -6.59 0.77
N ILE A 82 15.28 -6.34 0.72
CA ILE A 82 15.90 -5.34 -0.16
C ILE A 82 15.70 -5.73 -1.63
N ASP A 83 16.03 -6.96 -2.02
CA ASP A 83 16.01 -7.38 -3.42
C ASP A 83 14.61 -7.28 -4.03
N GLN A 84 13.59 -7.78 -3.32
CA GLN A 84 12.21 -7.72 -3.80
C GLN A 84 11.71 -6.26 -3.87
N THR A 85 12.15 -5.40 -2.94
CA THR A 85 11.76 -3.98 -2.94
C THR A 85 12.43 -3.23 -4.09
N ALA A 86 13.74 -3.42 -4.26
CA ALA A 86 14.54 -2.82 -5.32
C ALA A 86 14.03 -3.24 -6.72
N LEU A 87 13.57 -4.48 -6.88
CA LEU A 87 12.95 -4.95 -8.12
C LEU A 87 11.71 -4.13 -8.48
N GLY A 88 10.82 -3.88 -7.52
CA GLY A 88 9.61 -3.07 -7.74
C GLY A 88 9.92 -1.59 -7.95
N HIS A 89 10.75 -0.99 -7.08
CA HIS A 89 11.12 0.43 -7.16
C HIS A 89 11.82 0.80 -8.45
N ARG A 90 12.73 -0.05 -8.93
CA ARG A 90 13.40 0.16 -10.23
C ARG A 90 12.38 0.25 -11.36
N TYR A 91 11.37 -0.62 -11.37
CA TYR A 91 10.35 -0.61 -12.39
C TYR A 91 9.48 0.65 -12.35
N ILE A 92 9.07 1.06 -11.16
CA ILE A 92 8.29 2.29 -10.96
C ILE A 92 9.08 3.49 -11.50
N ARG A 93 10.36 3.60 -11.13
CA ARG A 93 11.24 4.68 -11.60
C ARG A 93 11.38 4.68 -13.12
N GLU A 94 11.66 3.53 -13.72
CA GLU A 94 11.87 3.42 -15.18
C GLU A 94 10.60 3.71 -16.00
N GLN A 95 9.41 3.42 -15.46
CA GLN A 95 8.15 3.60 -16.20
C GLN A 95 7.46 4.94 -15.94
N PHE A 96 7.64 5.52 -14.75
CA PHE A 96 6.85 6.65 -14.24
C PHE A 96 7.68 7.77 -13.61
N GLU A 97 9.00 7.61 -13.45
CA GLU A 97 9.88 8.58 -12.78
C GLU A 97 9.39 8.97 -11.37
N LYS A 98 8.74 8.02 -10.67
CA LYS A 98 8.25 8.20 -9.28
C LYS A 98 9.06 7.36 -8.29
N TYR A 99 8.98 7.78 -7.04
CA TYR A 99 9.61 7.14 -5.89
C TYR A 99 8.54 7.02 -4.78
N PRO A 100 8.13 5.80 -4.39
CA PRO A 100 7.22 5.60 -3.27
C PRO A 100 7.74 6.30 -2.01
N ARG A 101 6.83 6.93 -1.26
CA ARG A 101 7.19 7.74 -0.07
C ARG A 101 6.72 7.12 1.25
N VAL A 102 5.80 6.17 1.19
CA VAL A 102 5.16 5.59 2.36
C VAL A 102 5.24 4.07 2.31
N GLY A 103 5.72 3.47 3.40
CA GLY A 103 5.65 2.03 3.63
C GLY A 103 4.23 1.59 3.97
N TRP A 104 3.79 0.49 3.36
CA TRP A 104 2.44 -0.04 3.53
C TRP A 104 2.51 -1.53 3.89
N GLN A 105 2.41 -1.83 5.18
CA GLN A 105 2.56 -3.17 5.76
C GLN A 105 1.30 -3.55 6.54
N ILE A 106 0.15 -3.54 5.86
CA ILE A 106 -1.14 -3.70 6.54
C ILE A 106 -1.42 -5.12 7.04
N ASP A 107 -0.85 -6.16 6.42
CA ASP A 107 -1.18 -7.56 6.70
C ASP A 107 -0.08 -8.48 7.27
N PRO A 108 1.22 -8.10 7.37
CA PRO A 108 2.20 -8.92 8.11
C PRO A 108 1.81 -9.13 9.58
N PHE A 109 2.15 -10.29 10.12
CA PHE A 109 1.76 -10.70 11.48
C PHE A 109 2.79 -10.26 12.52
N GLY A 110 2.80 -8.95 12.80
CA GLY A 110 3.81 -8.30 13.64
C GLY A 110 4.89 -7.63 12.81
N HIS A 111 5.63 -6.70 13.43
CA HIS A 111 6.52 -5.80 12.70
C HIS A 111 7.93 -5.77 13.30
N SER A 112 8.94 -5.82 12.43
CA SER A 112 10.35 -5.92 12.82
C SER A 112 11.01 -4.56 12.98
N SER A 113 12.04 -4.47 13.82
CA SER A 113 12.85 -3.27 13.91
C SER A 113 13.62 -2.98 12.61
N VAL A 114 13.93 -4.02 11.82
CA VAL A 114 14.57 -3.90 10.51
C VAL A 114 13.63 -3.22 9.51
N GLN A 115 12.34 -3.53 9.54
CA GLN A 115 11.37 -2.89 8.65
C GLN A 115 11.32 -1.37 8.88
N ALA A 116 11.29 -0.94 10.14
CA ALA A 116 11.21 0.48 10.47
C ALA A 116 12.53 1.22 10.24
N SER A 117 13.67 0.65 10.66
CA SER A 117 14.96 1.32 10.52
C SER A 117 15.52 1.25 9.11
N LEU A 118 15.62 0.06 8.53
CA LEU A 118 16.24 -0.15 7.22
C LEU A 118 15.23 0.07 6.10
N MET A 119 14.13 -0.68 6.11
CA MET A 119 13.19 -0.71 4.97
C MET A 119 12.22 0.47 4.91
N THR A 120 12.32 1.40 5.86
CA THR A 120 11.52 2.63 5.88
C THR A 120 12.45 3.84 5.97
N ALA A 121 13.13 4.04 7.10
CA ALA A 121 13.94 5.25 7.30
C ALA A 121 15.13 5.33 6.33
N GLU A 122 15.98 4.30 6.27
CA GLU A 122 17.15 4.30 5.36
C GLU A 122 16.75 4.21 3.88
N MET A 123 15.59 3.61 3.56
CA MET A 123 15.04 3.63 2.19
C MET A 123 14.50 5.00 1.77
N GLY A 124 14.38 5.95 2.70
CA GLY A 124 13.90 7.30 2.42
C GLY A 124 12.38 7.45 2.40
N PHE A 125 11.64 6.53 3.01
CA PHE A 125 10.21 6.72 3.25
C PHE A 125 9.99 7.71 4.40
N ASP A 126 8.93 8.52 4.27
CA ASP A 126 8.53 9.48 5.30
C ASP A 126 7.73 8.84 6.42
N GLY A 127 7.12 7.68 6.17
CA GLY A 127 6.35 6.97 7.18
C GLY A 127 6.00 5.53 6.80
N LEU A 128 5.54 4.78 7.80
CA LEU A 128 5.12 3.39 7.72
C LEU A 128 3.74 3.23 8.35
N PHE A 129 2.82 2.60 7.63
CA PHE A 129 1.49 2.27 8.16
C PHE A 129 1.24 0.77 8.15
N PHE A 130 0.63 0.29 9.23
CA PHE A 130 0.31 -1.12 9.43
C PHE A 130 -0.95 -1.30 10.28
N ALA A 131 -1.58 -2.47 10.20
CA ALA A 131 -2.85 -2.71 10.92
C ALA A 131 -2.72 -3.69 12.08
N ARG A 132 -1.73 -4.60 12.02
CA ARG A 132 -1.63 -5.72 12.96
C ARG A 132 -0.62 -5.41 14.06
N ALA A 133 -1.07 -5.50 15.30
CA ALA A 133 -0.23 -5.44 16.49
C ALA A 133 -0.89 -6.29 17.59
N ASP A 134 -0.21 -6.50 18.70
CA ASP A 134 -0.81 -7.19 19.84
C ASP A 134 -2.08 -6.43 20.31
N TYR A 135 -3.14 -7.17 20.62
CA TYR A 135 -4.42 -6.56 20.97
C TYR A 135 -4.37 -5.77 22.29
N GLN A 136 -3.50 -6.16 23.24
CA GLN A 136 -3.28 -5.42 24.49
C GLN A 136 -2.58 -4.10 24.18
N ASP A 137 -1.56 -4.12 23.31
CA ASP A 137 -0.86 -2.90 22.86
C ASP A 137 -1.82 -1.94 22.12
N ILE A 138 -2.67 -2.45 21.22
CA ILE A 138 -3.69 -1.63 20.55
C ILE A 138 -4.66 -1.00 21.56
N TYR A 139 -5.11 -1.75 22.55
CA TYR A 139 -6.02 -1.24 23.58
C TYR A 139 -5.38 -0.10 24.37
N GLU A 140 -4.13 -0.27 24.83
CA GLU A 140 -3.39 0.75 25.56
C GLU A 140 -3.12 1.99 24.71
N ARG A 141 -2.71 1.80 23.45
CA ARG A 141 -2.44 2.91 22.53
C ARG A 141 -3.66 3.74 22.19
N ARG A 142 -4.84 3.10 22.05
CA ARG A 142 -6.10 3.83 21.88
C ARG A 142 -6.42 4.68 23.10
N ALA A 143 -6.28 4.12 24.31
CA ALA A 143 -6.53 4.85 25.55
C ALA A 143 -5.58 6.06 25.71
N ASN A 144 -4.33 5.90 25.29
CA ASN A 144 -3.27 6.89 25.46
C ASN A 144 -3.03 7.81 24.25
N LYS A 145 -3.82 7.65 23.17
CA LYS A 145 -3.66 8.39 21.90
C LYS A 145 -2.25 8.24 21.29
N SER A 146 -1.70 7.03 21.35
CA SER A 146 -0.35 6.68 20.86
C SER A 146 -0.36 5.62 19.75
N MET A 147 -1.43 5.61 18.94
CA MET A 147 -1.52 4.79 17.71
C MET A 147 -0.54 5.27 16.63
N GLU A 148 -0.13 6.54 16.70
CA GLU A 148 0.88 7.16 15.83
C GLU A 148 2.10 7.52 16.69
N MET A 149 3.29 7.28 16.16
CA MET A 149 4.54 7.46 16.90
C MET A 149 5.73 7.72 15.98
N VAL A 150 6.79 8.31 16.54
CA VAL A 150 8.13 8.26 15.93
C VAL A 150 8.82 7.00 16.42
N TRP A 151 8.99 6.03 15.53
CA TRP A 151 9.60 4.74 15.85
C TRP A 151 11.11 4.78 15.65
N ARG A 152 11.85 4.74 16.76
CA ARG A 152 13.32 4.59 16.80
C ARG A 152 13.70 3.12 16.90
N ALA A 153 13.82 2.46 15.75
CA ALA A 153 13.97 1.01 15.69
C ALA A 153 15.43 0.53 15.73
N SER A 154 16.41 1.40 15.47
CA SER A 154 17.84 1.05 15.51
C SER A 154 18.54 1.67 16.72
N LYS A 155 19.12 0.82 17.59
CA LYS A 155 19.95 1.27 18.72
C LYS A 155 21.25 1.92 18.27
N SER A 156 21.79 1.50 17.12
CA SER A 156 23.08 1.97 16.60
C SER A 156 22.95 3.27 15.80
N LEU A 157 21.89 3.39 14.97
CA LEU A 157 21.67 4.58 14.13
C LEU A 157 20.88 5.66 14.88
N GLY A 158 20.07 5.27 15.88
CA GLY A 158 19.34 6.22 16.71
C GLY A 158 18.41 7.11 15.89
N LYS A 159 18.60 8.43 15.99
CA LYS A 159 17.73 9.43 15.34
C LYS A 159 17.86 9.49 13.81
N THR A 160 18.96 9.01 13.24
CA THR A 160 19.13 9.08 11.77
C THR A 160 18.26 8.07 11.02
N ALA A 161 17.82 7.02 11.72
CA ALA A 161 16.96 5.97 11.18
C ALA A 161 15.63 5.87 11.98
N GLU A 162 15.08 7.02 12.37
CA GLU A 162 13.74 7.10 12.96
C GLU A 162 12.70 7.31 11.86
N THR A 163 11.53 6.69 12.00
CA THR A 163 10.43 6.84 11.03
C THR A 163 9.13 7.22 11.74
N PHE A 164 8.27 7.99 11.08
CA PHE A 164 6.87 8.05 11.49
C PHE A 164 6.21 6.69 11.27
N ALA A 165 5.44 6.23 12.24
CA ALA A 165 4.75 4.95 12.21
C ALA A 165 3.32 5.11 12.71
N GLY A 166 2.36 4.57 11.96
CA GLY A 166 0.94 4.63 12.29
C GLY A 166 0.28 3.26 12.28
N ILE A 167 -0.36 2.90 13.40
CA ILE A 167 -1.26 1.75 13.47
C ILE A 167 -2.65 2.20 13.00
N LEU A 168 -3.20 1.52 12.00
CA LEU A 168 -4.52 1.86 11.44
C LEU A 168 -5.64 1.69 12.48
N HIS A 169 -6.63 2.57 12.44
CA HIS A 169 -7.65 2.66 13.47
C HIS A 169 -8.69 1.53 13.47
N ALA A 170 -9.07 0.99 12.31
CA ALA A 170 -10.16 0.01 12.20
C ALA A 170 -9.71 -1.20 11.36
N HIS A 171 -8.50 -1.70 11.64
CA HIS A 171 -7.80 -2.61 10.75
C HIS A 171 -7.53 -1.94 9.38
N TYR A 172 -7.41 -2.71 8.30
CA TYR A 172 -7.33 -2.22 6.92
C TYR A 172 -8.66 -2.33 6.15
N MET A 173 -9.78 -2.39 6.87
CA MET A 173 -11.13 -2.42 6.28
C MET A 173 -11.79 -1.06 6.40
N PRO A 174 -12.75 -0.73 5.52
CA PRO A 174 -13.61 0.42 5.75
C PRO A 174 -14.38 0.27 7.08
N PRO A 175 -14.85 1.38 7.67
CA PRO A 175 -15.78 1.31 8.78
C PRO A 175 -17.01 0.43 8.45
N PRO A 176 -17.66 -0.18 9.46
CA PRO A 176 -18.90 -0.91 9.24
C PRO A 176 -19.90 -0.08 8.43
N THR A 177 -20.60 -0.71 7.49
CA THR A 177 -21.55 -0.08 6.55
C THR A 177 -20.95 0.86 5.50
N PHE A 178 -19.63 0.86 5.31
CA PHE A 178 -18.95 1.63 4.24
C PHE A 178 -18.14 0.72 3.31
N ASP A 179 -18.48 -0.56 3.25
CA ASP A 179 -17.95 -1.51 2.28
C ASP A 179 -18.88 -1.58 1.06
N PHE A 180 -18.55 -0.84 0.00
CA PHE A 180 -19.36 -0.76 -1.21
C PHE A 180 -19.03 -1.83 -2.25
N GLU A 181 -18.12 -2.77 -1.96
CA GLU A 181 -17.94 -3.98 -2.77
C GLU A 181 -19.03 -5.02 -2.43
N ASP A 182 -19.40 -5.13 -1.16
CA ASP A 182 -20.52 -5.97 -0.71
C ASP A 182 -21.85 -5.19 -0.73
N VAL A 183 -22.43 -5.10 -1.93
CA VAL A 183 -23.73 -4.44 -2.16
C VAL A 183 -24.91 -5.10 -1.43
N ALA A 184 -24.76 -6.31 -0.91
CA ALA A 184 -25.80 -6.95 -0.09
C ALA A 184 -25.79 -6.44 1.35
N ARG A 185 -24.62 -6.02 1.86
CA ARG A 185 -24.45 -5.52 3.23
C ARG A 185 -24.50 -4.00 3.34
N THR A 186 -24.14 -3.29 2.27
CA THR A 186 -24.10 -1.82 2.27
C THR A 186 -25.07 -1.25 1.24
N PRO A 187 -26.18 -0.62 1.65
CA PRO A 187 -27.09 0.02 0.72
C PRO A 187 -26.42 1.20 0.02
N SER A 188 -26.76 1.41 -1.26
CA SER A 188 -26.34 2.59 -2.01
C SER A 188 -26.80 3.87 -1.32
N ILE A 189 -25.96 4.91 -1.38
CA ILE A 189 -26.32 6.23 -0.86
C ILE A 189 -27.40 6.83 -1.78
N GLN A 190 -28.62 6.99 -1.26
CA GLN A 190 -29.73 7.62 -1.97
C GLN A 190 -29.78 9.12 -1.67
N THR A 191 -29.61 9.94 -2.70
CA THR A 191 -29.66 11.40 -2.61
C THR A 191 -30.86 12.01 -3.32
N THR A 192 -31.62 11.22 -4.10
CA THR A 192 -32.87 11.64 -4.72
C THR A 192 -34.02 11.58 -3.72
N PRO A 193 -34.80 12.68 -3.56
CA PRO A 193 -35.99 12.67 -2.72
C PRO A 193 -37.03 11.68 -3.27
N VAL A 194 -37.73 11.00 -2.36
CA VAL A 194 -38.85 10.08 -2.66
C VAL A 194 -40.13 10.86 -2.91
#